data_AF-A0A963CNC4-F1
#
_entry.id   AF-A0A963CNC4-F1
#
_cell.length_a   1.000
_cell.length_b   1.000
_cell.length_c   1.000
_cell.angle_alpha   90.00
_cell.angle_beta   90.00
_cell.angle_gamma   90.00
#
_symmetry.space_group_name_H-M   'P 1'
#
loop_
_entity.id
_entity.type
_entity.pdbx_description
1 polymer ?
#
loop_
_entity_poly.entity_id
_entity_poly.type
_entity_poly.pdbx_seq_one_letter_code
_entity_poly.pdbx_strand_id
1 'polypeptide(L)'
;MEIIAQHGTVFLFLAIVFGLYMTWGIGANDVANAMGTSVGSGAITVKQAILVAAVMEFAGAYLAGGGVASTISKGIVDGKLFEPVPELLVMGMLAAL
;
A
#
# COMPACT_ATOMS: atom_id res chain seq x y z
N MET A 1 -17.42 10.02 -16.20
CA MET A 1 -16.37 9.82 -17.24
C MET A 1 -15.60 11.09 -17.61
N GLU A 2 -16.26 12.23 -17.83
CA GLU A 2 -15.59 13.50 -18.21
C GLU A 2 -14.56 13.98 -17.16
N ILE A 3 -14.89 13.89 -15.87
CA ILE A 3 -13.99 14.25 -14.75
C ILE A 3 -12.72 13.40 -14.74
N ILE A 4 -12.84 12.09 -14.93
CA ILE A 4 -11.69 11.17 -14.95
C ILE A 4 -10.80 11.46 -16.17
N ALA A 5 -11.41 11.70 -17.34
CA ALA A 5 -10.66 12.03 -18.55
C ALA A 5 -9.91 13.36 -18.43
N GLN A 6 -10.51 14.35 -17.75
CA GLN A 6 -9.92 15.69 -17.58
C GLN A 6 -8.90 15.77 -16.44
N HIS A 7 -9.08 15.00 -15.36
CA HIS A 7 -8.25 15.07 -14.14
C HIS A 7 -7.47 13.79 -13.83
N GLY A 8 -7.40 12.83 -14.76
CA GLY A 8 -6.74 11.54 -14.54
C GLY A 8 -5.30 11.64 -14.01
N THR A 9 -4.51 12.59 -14.51
CA THR A 9 -3.14 12.84 -14.04
C THR A 9 -3.11 13.28 -12.57
N VAL A 10 -4.06 14.11 -12.15
CA VAL A 10 -4.16 14.58 -10.76
C VAL A 10 -4.52 13.41 -9.85
N PHE A 11 -5.50 12.59 -10.24
CA PHE A 11 -5.87 11.40 -9.46
C PHE A 11 -4.72 10.40 -9.34
N LEU A 12 -3.96 10.18 -10.41
CA LEU A 12 -2.77 9.31 -10.38
C LEU A 12 -1.71 9.86 -9.42
N PHE A 13 -1.44 11.17 -9.48
CA PHE A 13 -0.49 11.80 -8.59
C PHE A 13 -0.91 11.68 -7.12
N LEU A 14 -2.19 11.93 -6.82
CA LEU A 14 -2.75 11.76 -5.47
C LEU A 14 -2.65 10.31 -5.00
N ALA A 15 -2.99 9.34 -5.85
CA ALA A 15 -2.88 7.91 -5.51
C ALA A 15 -1.44 7.52 -5.13
N ILE A 16 -0.44 8.05 -5.85
CA ILE A 16 0.97 7.81 -5.53
C ILE A 16 1.33 8.43 -4.17
N VAL A 17 0.97 9.68 -3.94
CA VAL A 17 1.30 10.39 -2.68
C VAL A 17 0.64 9.71 -1.48
N PHE A 18 -0.65 9.41 -1.56
CA PHE A 18 -1.38 8.77 -0.47
C PHE A 18 -0.93 7.33 -0.25
N GLY A 19 -0.71 6.57 -1.34
CA GLY A 19 -0.16 5.23 -1.26
C GLY A 19 1.23 5.19 -0.61
N LEU A 20 2.12 6.13 -0.92
CA LEU A 20 3.42 6.25 -0.26
C LEU A 20 3.30 6.59 1.24
N TYR A 21 2.37 7.48 1.60
CA TYR A 21 2.11 7.84 2.98
C TYR A 21 1.59 6.63 3.79
N MET A 22 0.62 5.91 3.23
CA MET A 22 0.02 4.72 3.83
C MET A 22 1.04 3.59 4.00
N THR A 23 1.80 3.28 2.96
CA THR A 23 2.81 2.22 2.99
C THR A 23 3.97 2.53 3.92
N TRP A 24 4.33 3.81 4.12
CA TRP A 24 5.27 4.20 5.17
C TRP A 24 4.74 3.77 6.54
N GLY A 25 3.52 4.17 6.90
CA GLY A 25 2.93 3.86 8.19
C GLY A 25 2.85 2.36 8.46
N ILE A 26 2.43 1.58 7.45
CA ILE A 26 2.39 0.11 7.53
C ILE A 26 3.80 -0.45 7.72
N GLY A 27 4.76 -0.04 6.89
CA GLY A 27 6.13 -0.54 6.98
C GLY A 27 6.78 -0.25 8.34
N ALA A 28 6.56 0.93 8.92
CA ALA A 28 7.08 1.25 10.25
C ALA A 28 6.50 0.33 11.35
N ASN A 29 5.20 0.05 11.30
CA ASN A 29 4.53 -0.84 12.24
C ASN A 29 4.98 -2.31 12.07
N ASP A 30 5.12 -2.77 10.83
CA ASP A 30 5.48 -4.15 10.53
C ASP A 30 6.92 -4.46 10.93
N VAL A 31 7.86 -3.53 10.68
CA VAL A 31 9.24 -3.68 11.14
C VAL A 31 9.33 -3.76 12.66
N ALA A 32 8.55 -2.96 13.38
CA ALA A 32 8.50 -3.02 14.84
C ALA A 32 7.95 -4.38 15.33
N ASN A 33 6.91 -4.90 14.68
CA ASN A 33 6.33 -6.20 15.01
C ASN A 33 7.27 -7.37 14.70
N ALA A 34 7.96 -7.34 13.55
CA ALA A 34 8.82 -8.43 13.10
C ALA A 34 10.19 -8.43 13.81
N MET A 35 10.78 -7.26 14.04
CA MET A 35 12.17 -7.12 14.51
C MET A 35 12.28 -6.61 15.96
N GLY A 36 11.18 -6.23 16.60
CA GLY A 36 11.18 -5.67 17.95
C GLY A 36 11.77 -6.61 19.01
N THR A 37 11.52 -7.91 18.89
CA THR A 37 12.08 -8.93 19.81
C THR A 37 13.58 -9.14 19.57
N SER A 38 14.02 -9.18 18.33
CA SER A 38 15.44 -9.33 17.97
C SER A 38 16.28 -8.12 18.39
N VAL A 39 15.73 -6.91 18.25
CA VAL A 39 16.36 -5.68 18.74
C VAL A 39 16.29 -5.61 20.27
N GLY A 40 15.13 -5.91 20.87
CA GLY A 40 14.90 -5.84 22.32
C GLY A 40 15.70 -6.86 23.13
N SER A 41 16.04 -8.02 22.54
CA SER A 41 16.92 -9.03 23.12
C SER A 41 18.42 -8.73 22.93
N GLY A 42 18.76 -7.70 22.15
CA GLY A 42 20.15 -7.36 21.83
C GLY A 42 20.81 -8.25 20.77
N ALA A 43 20.07 -9.12 20.11
CA ALA A 43 20.60 -9.99 19.05
C ALA A 43 21.04 -9.20 17.81
N ILE A 44 20.33 -8.12 17.48
CA ILE A 44 20.67 -7.20 16.39
C ILE A 44 20.45 -5.75 16.82
N THR A 45 21.16 -4.83 16.17
CA THR A 45 20.95 -3.38 16.36
C THR A 45 19.78 -2.87 15.53
N VAL A 46 19.21 -1.71 15.91
CA VAL A 46 18.14 -1.04 15.16
C VAL A 46 18.53 -0.80 13.69
N LYS A 47 19.78 -0.40 13.43
CA LYS A 47 20.26 -0.17 12.06
C LYS A 47 20.26 -1.45 11.22
N GLN A 48 20.67 -2.57 11.81
CA GLN A 48 20.65 -3.87 11.13
C GLN A 48 19.21 -4.33 10.88
N ALA A 49 18.32 -4.17 11.85
CA ALA A 49 16.90 -4.50 11.70
C ALA A 49 16.26 -3.73 10.53
N ILE A 50 16.51 -2.42 10.42
CA ILE A 50 16.00 -1.59 9.31
C ILE A 50 16.55 -2.07 7.97
N LEU A 51 17.85 -2.39 7.87
CA LEU A 51 18.45 -2.83 6.61
C LEU A 51 17.88 -4.19 6.16
N VAL A 52 17.76 -5.14 7.08
CA VAL A 52 17.18 -6.45 6.81
C VAL A 52 15.72 -6.31 6.40
N ALA A 53 14.93 -5.54 7.16
CA ALA A 53 13.55 -5.28 6.84
C ALA A 53 13.37 -4.64 5.46
N ALA A 54 14.17 -3.61 5.12
CA ALA A 54 14.07 -2.94 3.82
C ALA A 54 14.25 -3.92 2.65
N VAL A 55 15.18 -4.86 2.76
CA VAL A 55 15.42 -5.88 1.72
C VAL A 55 14.31 -6.93 1.71
N MET A 56 13.94 -7.46 2.89
CA MET A 56 13.00 -8.57 2.99
C MET A 56 11.55 -8.16 2.70
N GLU A 57 11.11 -7.01 3.20
CA GLU A 57 9.78 -6.45 2.92
C GLU A 57 9.64 -6.09 1.44
N PHE A 58 10.66 -5.47 0.84
CA PHE A 58 10.64 -5.18 -0.59
C PHE A 58 10.60 -6.46 -1.43
N ALA A 59 11.42 -7.45 -1.09
CA ALA A 59 11.42 -8.75 -1.77
C ALA A 59 10.07 -9.46 -1.62
N GLY A 60 9.47 -9.45 -0.43
CA GLY A 60 8.14 -10.01 -0.18
C GLY A 60 7.05 -9.32 -1.00
N ALA A 61 7.05 -7.98 -1.01
CA ALA A 61 6.11 -7.19 -1.80
C ALA A 61 6.24 -7.49 -3.31
N TYR A 62 7.47 -7.60 -3.83
CA TYR A 62 7.70 -7.88 -5.25
C TYR A 62 7.37 -9.33 -5.65
N LEU A 63 7.80 -10.32 -4.84
CA LEU A 63 7.69 -11.74 -5.19
C LEU A 63 6.32 -12.33 -4.87
N ALA A 64 5.66 -11.87 -3.80
CA ALA A 64 4.42 -12.46 -3.29
C ALA A 64 3.24 -11.47 -3.21
N GLY A 65 3.47 -10.16 -3.38
CA GLY A 65 2.43 -9.14 -3.20
C GLY A 65 1.33 -9.14 -4.26
N GLY A 66 1.57 -9.70 -5.45
CA GLY A 66 0.62 -9.65 -6.56
C GLY A 66 -0.73 -10.32 -6.26
N GLY A 67 -0.74 -11.43 -5.53
CA GLY A 67 -1.97 -12.12 -5.14
C GLY A 67 -2.86 -11.28 -4.23
N VAL A 68 -2.25 -10.66 -3.21
CA VAL A 68 -2.96 -9.78 -2.26
C VAL A 68 -3.48 -8.54 -2.96
N ALA A 69 -2.67 -7.90 -3.82
CA ALA A 69 -3.09 -6.74 -4.60
C ALA A 69 -4.30 -7.04 -5.51
N SER A 70 -4.35 -8.23 -6.12
CA SER A 70 -5.50 -8.66 -6.91
C SER A 70 -6.76 -8.83 -6.04
N THR A 71 -6.62 -9.39 -4.84
CA THR A 71 -7.74 -9.56 -3.91
C THR A 71 -8.27 -8.21 -3.41
N ILE A 72 -7.39 -7.27 -3.07
CA ILE A 72 -7.80 -5.94 -2.62
C ILE A 72 -8.54 -5.19 -3.75
N SER A 73 -8.02 -5.25 -4.97
CA SER A 73 -8.57 -4.49 -6.10
C SER A 73 -9.87 -5.07 -6.69
N LYS A 74 -10.08 -6.40 -6.59
CA LYS A 74 -11.22 -7.08 -7.25
C LYS A 74 -12.04 -7.99 -6.35
N GLY A 75 -11.50 -8.40 -5.22
CA GLY A 75 -12.12 -9.35 -4.29
C GLY A 75 -12.89 -8.68 -3.15
N ILE A 76 -12.68 -7.39 -2.89
CA ILE A 76 -13.35 -6.66 -1.80
C ILE A 76 -14.53 -5.84 -2.31
N VAL A 77 -14.35 -5.10 -3.40
CA VAL A 77 -15.37 -4.21 -3.97
C VAL A 77 -15.69 -4.66 -5.40
N ASP A 78 -16.96 -4.93 -5.69
CA ASP A 78 -17.40 -5.21 -7.05
C ASP A 78 -17.48 -3.91 -7.88
N GLY A 79 -16.52 -3.75 -8.80
CA GLY A 79 -16.44 -2.57 -9.67
C GLY A 79 -17.67 -2.39 -10.58
N LYS A 80 -18.44 -3.45 -10.85
CA LYS A 80 -19.65 -3.36 -11.70
C LYS A 80 -20.73 -2.47 -11.09
N LEU A 81 -20.78 -2.40 -9.75
CA LEU A 81 -21.73 -1.54 -9.03
C LEU A 81 -21.50 -0.05 -9.32
N PHE A 82 -20.31 0.32 -9.80
CA PHE A 82 -19.89 1.69 -10.05
C PHE A 82 -19.80 2.05 -11.54
N GLU A 83 -20.17 1.14 -12.45
CA GLU A 83 -20.22 1.42 -13.91
C GLU A 83 -21.02 2.69 -14.25
N PRO A 84 -22.16 2.99 -13.61
CA PRO A 84 -22.90 4.23 -13.89
C PRO A 84 -22.20 5.49 -13.37
N VAL A 85 -21.32 5.37 -12.36
CA VAL A 85 -20.68 6.50 -11.66
C VAL A 85 -19.21 6.13 -11.31
N PRO A 86 -18.31 5.97 -12.30
CA PRO A 86 -16.97 5.44 -12.06
C PRO A 86 -16.08 6.38 -11.23
N GLU A 87 -16.36 7.68 -11.25
CA GLU A 87 -15.68 8.65 -10.41
C GLU A 87 -15.86 8.37 -8.90
N LEU A 88 -17.00 7.80 -8.49
CA LEU A 88 -17.25 7.45 -7.09
C LEU A 88 -16.30 6.33 -6.63
N LEU A 89 -16.03 5.36 -7.50
CA LEU A 89 -15.07 4.29 -7.21
C LEU A 89 -13.65 4.88 -7.04
N VAL A 90 -13.23 5.75 -7.96
CA VAL A 90 -11.89 6.39 -7.88
C VAL A 90 -11.74 7.21 -6.60
N MET A 91 -12.73 8.04 -6.26
CA MET A 91 -12.71 8.83 -5.04
C MET A 91 -12.73 7.96 -3.78
N GLY A 92 -13.53 6.88 -3.77
CA GLY A 92 -13.58 5.93 -2.68
C GLY A 92 -12.26 5.19 -2.45
N MET A 93 -11.61 4.75 -3.54
CA MET A 93 -10.29 4.11 -3.45
C MET A 93 -9.21 5.09 -2.97
N LEU A 94 -9.25 6.35 -3.42
CA LEU A 94 -8.35 7.40 -2.94
C LEU A 94 -8.56 7.72 -1.46
N ALA A 95 -9.78 7.68 -0.96
CA ALA A 95 -10.08 7.92 0.47
C ALA A 95 -9.62 6.78 1.39
N ALA A 96 -9.38 5.59 0.83
CA ALA A 96 -8.90 4.42 1.57
C ALA A 96 -7.35 4.31 1.63
N LEU A 97 -6.65 5.10 0.81
CA LEU A 97 -5.19 5.25 0.82
C LEU A 97 -4.79 6.34 1.82
#